data_AF-A0AAV0IC26-F1
#
_entry.id   AF-A0AAV0IC26-F1
#
_cell.length_a   1.000
_cell.length_b   1.000
_cell.length_c   1.000
_cell.angle_alpha   90.00
_cell.angle_beta   90.00
_cell.angle_gamma   90.00
#
_symmetry.space_group_name_H-M   'P 1'
#
loop_
_entity.id
_entity.type
_entity.pdbx_description
1 polymer ?
#
loop_
_entity_poly.entity_id
_entity_poly.type
_entity_poly.pdbx_seq_one_letter_code
_entity_poly.pdbx_strand_id
1 'polypeptide(L)'
;MVVLFEQKHDVGGQWLFDPDVEKEDPLGATKFMEVHSSIYNSLRLLSPREIMGYTDFPFLVKEGLGRDTRRFPGHRELWLYLKEFSVHFGVRELIRFNTRVEYVGMLEGNGVCGDLGNDLKWVVRSGKLDDDIISSGNGDVNDVDYDLSIDRVERNGEVVEEVFDAVVVGNGQYSYPQLPSIKGTYN
;
A
#
# COMPACT_ATOMS: atom_id res chain seq x y z
N MET A 1 14.21 -7.41 -15.80
CA MET A 1 14.18 -6.25 -14.88
C MET A 1 12.89 -6.35 -14.08
N VAL A 2 12.91 -6.02 -12.78
CA VAL A 2 11.71 -6.05 -11.92
C VAL A 2 11.44 -4.64 -11.43
N VAL A 3 10.18 -4.22 -11.46
CA VAL A 3 9.70 -2.93 -10.97
C VAL A 3 8.44 -3.19 -10.15
N LEU A 4 8.33 -2.55 -9.00
CA LEU A 4 7.13 -2.59 -8.17
C LEU A 4 6.46 -1.20 -8.20
N PHE A 5 5.13 -1.19 -8.22
CA PHE A 5 4.34 0.04 -8.15
C PHE A 5 3.58 0.04 -6.83
N GLU A 6 3.73 1.12 -6.06
CA GLU A 6 3.04 1.32 -4.79
C GLU A 6 2.32 2.67 -4.83
N GLN A 7 1.02 2.66 -4.54
CA GLN A 7 0.18 3.84 -4.58
C GLN A 7 0.57 4.83 -3.48
N LYS A 8 0.96 4.35 -2.29
CA LYS A 8 1.31 5.21 -1.15
C LYS A 8 2.80 5.55 -1.13
N HIS A 9 3.19 6.40 -0.17
CA HIS A 9 4.54 6.93 -0.03
C HIS A 9 5.52 5.97 0.65
N ASP A 10 5.03 4.86 1.22
CA ASP A 10 5.85 3.86 1.90
C ASP A 10 5.26 2.45 1.74
N VAL A 11 6.07 1.45 2.10
CA VAL A 11 5.62 0.05 2.11
C VAL A 11 4.65 -0.21 3.25
N GLY A 12 3.91 -1.31 3.14
CA GLY A 12 3.12 -1.88 4.22
C GLY A 12 1.70 -2.24 3.81
N GLY A 13 1.18 -1.64 2.74
CA GLY A 13 -0.21 -1.84 2.30
C GLY A 13 -1.16 -1.61 3.48
N GLN A 14 -1.88 -2.66 3.87
CA GLN A 14 -2.75 -2.65 5.05
C GLN A 14 -2.06 -2.13 6.33
N TRP A 15 -0.77 -2.41 6.53
CA TRP A 15 -0.04 -2.07 7.75
C TRP A 15 0.44 -0.62 7.80
N LEU A 16 0.39 0.10 6.68
CA LEU A 16 0.63 1.54 6.63
C LEU A 16 -0.65 2.26 7.06
N PHE A 17 -0.78 2.51 8.36
CA PHE A 17 -1.92 3.18 8.96
C PHE A 17 -2.10 4.60 8.39
N ASP A 18 -3.34 4.98 8.13
CA ASP A 18 -3.75 6.30 7.66
C ASP A 18 -4.86 6.83 8.59
N PRO A 19 -4.61 7.91 9.36
CA PRO A 19 -5.63 8.49 10.24
C PRO A 19 -6.72 9.25 9.48
N ASP A 20 -6.45 9.70 8.24
CA ASP A 20 -7.30 10.64 7.52
C ASP A 20 -8.37 9.94 6.67
N VAL A 21 -9.20 9.12 7.32
CA VAL A 21 -10.20 8.29 6.64
C VAL A 21 -11.39 9.08 6.10
N GLU A 22 -11.68 10.24 6.69
CA GLU A 22 -12.85 11.08 6.36
C GLU A 22 -12.77 11.72 4.96
N LYS A 23 -11.60 11.64 4.31
CA LYS A 23 -11.38 12.14 2.94
C LYS A 23 -11.94 11.19 1.86
N GLU A 24 -12.17 9.93 2.22
CA GLU A 24 -12.68 8.89 1.33
C GLU A 24 -14.21 8.81 1.40
N ASP A 25 -14.85 8.33 0.34
CA ASP A 25 -16.25 7.91 0.42
C ASP A 25 -16.37 6.71 1.39
N PRO A 26 -17.14 6.83 2.49
CA PRO A 26 -17.33 5.73 3.45
C PRO A 26 -17.90 4.46 2.81
N LEU A 27 -18.56 4.58 1.67
CA LEU A 27 -19.15 3.46 0.92
C LEU A 27 -18.20 2.88 -0.13
N GLY A 28 -17.03 3.48 -0.34
CA GLY A 28 -16.05 3.04 -1.34
C GLY A 28 -16.59 3.09 -2.78
N ALA A 29 -17.47 4.06 -3.11
CA ALA A 29 -18.04 4.16 -4.45
C ALA A 29 -17.04 4.71 -5.49
N THR A 30 -15.80 5.01 -5.07
CA THR A 30 -14.72 5.46 -5.92
C THR A 30 -14.08 4.27 -6.64
N LYS A 31 -13.69 4.46 -7.91
CA LYS A 31 -12.98 3.42 -8.68
C LYS A 31 -11.64 3.06 -8.02
N PHE A 32 -10.98 4.04 -7.42
CA PHE A 32 -9.70 3.91 -6.74
C PHE A 32 -9.82 4.48 -5.33
N MET A 33 -9.57 3.64 -4.32
CA MET A 33 -9.50 4.06 -2.92
C MET A 33 -8.19 4.82 -2.68
N GLU A 34 -8.28 6.03 -2.14
CA GLU A 34 -7.14 6.81 -1.63
C GLU A 34 -6.67 6.25 -0.27
N VAL A 35 -7.62 5.84 0.57
CA VAL A 35 -7.35 5.19 1.86
C VAL A 35 -7.35 3.67 1.67
N HIS A 36 -6.16 3.08 1.61
CA HIS A 36 -6.00 1.64 1.40
C HIS A 36 -6.05 0.82 2.69
N SER A 37 -5.56 1.39 3.80
CA SER A 37 -5.49 0.71 5.09
C SER A 37 -6.84 0.76 5.81
N SER A 38 -7.28 -0.40 6.28
CA SER A 38 -8.44 -0.58 7.17
C SER A 38 -7.99 -0.87 8.61
N ILE A 39 -6.75 -0.53 8.96
CA ILE A 39 -6.23 -0.65 10.33
C ILE A 39 -6.68 0.54 11.15
N TYR A 40 -7.05 0.28 12.39
CA TYR A 40 -7.33 1.31 13.40
C TYR A 40 -6.11 1.50 14.32
N ASN A 41 -5.93 2.72 14.84
CA ASN A 41 -4.76 3.12 15.63
C ASN A 41 -4.47 2.17 16.83
N SER A 42 -5.51 1.68 17.51
CA SER A 42 -5.36 0.79 18.67
C SER A 42 -5.10 -0.68 18.32
N LEU A 43 -5.01 -1.04 17.04
CA LEU A 43 -4.87 -2.42 16.60
C LEU A 43 -3.58 -3.06 17.12
N ARG A 44 -3.75 -4.25 17.70
CA ARG A 44 -2.66 -5.17 18.02
C ARG A 44 -2.77 -6.42 17.17
N LEU A 45 -1.63 -7.05 16.91
CA LEU A 45 -1.61 -8.31 16.20
C LEU A 45 -2.40 -9.36 16.98
N LEU A 46 -3.25 -10.09 16.26
CA LEU A 46 -3.96 -11.25 16.79
C LEU A 46 -3.02 -12.44 16.99
N SER A 47 -1.89 -12.44 16.29
CA SER A 47 -0.89 -13.50 16.28
C SER A 47 0.41 -13.04 16.94
N PRO A 48 1.13 -13.94 17.62
CA PRO A 48 2.42 -13.61 18.23
C PRO A 48 3.47 -13.33 17.16
N ARG A 49 4.43 -12.43 17.43
CA ARG A 49 5.47 -12.02 16.47
C ARG A 49 6.23 -13.20 15.87
N GLU A 50 6.43 -14.26 16.64
CA GLU A 50 7.22 -15.44 16.28
C GLU A 50 6.63 -16.20 15.08
N ILE A 51 5.30 -16.18 14.89
CA ILE A 51 4.65 -16.83 13.75
C ILE A 51 4.34 -15.87 12.60
N MET A 52 4.54 -14.57 12.83
CA MET A 52 4.34 -13.51 11.83
C MET A 52 5.65 -13.18 11.10
N GLY A 53 6.80 -13.59 11.63
CA GLY A 53 8.11 -13.41 11.00
C GLY A 53 8.37 -14.37 9.86
N TYR A 54 9.22 -13.96 8.91
CA TYR A 54 9.71 -14.83 7.85
C TYR A 54 10.83 -15.72 8.38
N THR A 55 11.01 -16.89 7.76
CA THR A 55 12.02 -17.87 8.21
C THR A 55 13.45 -17.35 8.09
N ASP A 56 13.73 -16.53 7.08
CA ASP A 56 15.02 -15.90 6.79
C ASP A 56 15.14 -14.46 7.33
N PHE A 57 14.05 -13.90 7.85
CA PHE A 57 14.01 -12.58 8.48
C PHE A 57 13.07 -12.61 9.70
N PRO A 58 13.53 -13.15 10.85
CA PRO A 58 12.65 -13.36 11.99
C PRO A 58 12.18 -12.05 12.62
N PHE A 59 10.92 -12.01 13.06
CA PHE A 59 10.33 -10.84 13.72
C PHE A 59 10.70 -10.80 15.22
N LEU A 60 11.93 -10.37 15.49
CA LEU A 60 12.51 -10.34 16.83
C LEU A 60 12.09 -9.13 17.65
N VAL A 61 12.27 -9.22 18.97
CA VAL A 61 12.12 -8.07 19.88
C VAL A 61 13.27 -7.09 19.63
N LYS A 62 12.91 -5.83 19.41
CA LYS A 62 13.86 -4.71 19.33
C LYS A 62 13.53 -3.71 20.41
N GLU A 63 14.55 -3.33 21.17
CA GLU A 63 14.44 -2.26 22.16
C GLU A 63 14.75 -0.92 21.52
N GLY A 64 14.23 0.15 22.12
CA GLY A 64 14.44 1.51 21.65
C GLY A 64 13.15 2.32 21.62
N LEU A 65 13.34 3.62 21.40
CA LEU A 65 12.25 4.58 21.39
C LEU A 65 11.26 4.27 20.25
N GLY A 66 9.98 4.18 20.59
CA GLY A 66 8.93 3.86 19.63
C GLY A 66 8.86 2.39 19.17
N ARG A 67 9.58 1.46 19.82
CA ARG A 67 9.41 0.01 19.59
C ARG A 67 8.41 -0.58 20.57
N ASP A 68 7.73 -1.63 20.11
CA ASP A 68 6.84 -2.44 20.94
C ASP A 68 7.49 -3.79 21.23
N THR A 69 7.82 -4.07 22.49
CA THR A 69 8.49 -5.32 22.91
C THR A 69 7.53 -6.46 23.26
N ARG A 70 6.21 -6.22 23.22
CA ARG A 70 5.19 -7.21 23.64
C ARG A 70 5.10 -8.35 22.64
N ARG A 71 4.82 -9.57 23.11
CA ARG A 71 4.66 -10.75 22.23
C ARG A 71 3.60 -10.55 21.13
N PHE A 72 2.55 -9.78 21.44
CA PHE A 72 1.49 -9.34 20.53
C PHE A 72 1.57 -7.80 20.39
N PRO A 73 2.46 -7.30 19.51
CA PRO A 73 2.70 -5.87 19.41
C PRO A 73 1.56 -5.14 18.68
N GLY A 74 1.58 -3.81 18.73
CA GLY A 74 0.73 -2.95 17.91
C GLY A 74 1.06 -3.04 16.42
N HIS A 75 0.12 -2.63 15.56
CA HIS A 75 0.30 -2.66 14.09
C HIS A 75 1.57 -1.93 13.61
N ARG A 76 1.95 -0.83 14.28
CA ARG A 76 3.13 -0.02 13.96
C ARG A 76 4.44 -0.83 14.00
N GLU A 77 4.56 -1.75 14.95
CA GLU A 77 5.76 -2.59 15.08
C GLU A 77 5.89 -3.57 13.91
N LEU A 78 4.77 -4.11 13.41
CA LEU A 78 4.76 -4.97 12.23
C LEU A 78 5.10 -4.18 10.96
N TRP A 79 4.57 -2.97 10.81
CA TRP A 79 4.95 -2.07 9.71
C TRP A 79 6.45 -1.77 9.72
N LEU A 80 7.04 -1.45 10.88
CA LEU A 80 8.48 -1.24 11.01
C LEU A 80 9.27 -2.48 10.60
N TYR A 81 8.84 -3.68 11.01
CA TYR A 81 9.46 -4.94 10.59
C TYR A 81 9.41 -5.14 9.06
N LEU A 82 8.27 -4.87 8.41
CA LEU A 82 8.14 -4.97 6.94
C LEU A 82 9.00 -3.91 6.22
N LYS A 83 9.11 -2.71 6.78
CA LYS A 83 9.98 -1.64 6.27
C LYS A 83 11.45 -2.06 6.34
N GLU A 84 11.88 -2.59 7.48
CA GLU A 84 13.23 -3.12 7.67
C GLU A 84 13.52 -4.28 6.72
N PHE A 85 12.57 -5.20 6.52
CA PHE A 85 12.68 -6.27 5.53
C PHE A 85 12.92 -5.70 4.12
N SER A 86 12.13 -4.71 3.70
CA SER A 86 12.26 -4.10 2.37
C SER A 86 13.62 -3.45 2.13
N VAL A 87 14.22 -2.87 3.18
CA VAL A 87 15.56 -2.29 3.12
C VAL A 87 16.63 -3.37 3.12
N HIS A 88 16.50 -4.38 3.99
CA HIS A 88 17.49 -5.45 4.16
C HIS A 88 17.73 -6.23 2.85
N PHE A 89 16.66 -6.54 2.12
CA PHE A 89 16.74 -7.29 0.86
C PHE A 89 16.82 -6.39 -0.39
N GLY A 90 16.95 -5.07 -0.24
CA GLY A 90 17.00 -4.13 -1.37
C GLY A 90 15.68 -3.96 -2.12
N VAL A 91 14.59 -4.63 -1.71
CA VAL A 91 13.29 -4.53 -2.39
C VAL A 91 12.79 -3.09 -2.47
N ARG A 92 13.09 -2.28 -1.45
CA ARG A 92 12.69 -0.87 -1.40
C ARG A 92 13.16 -0.07 -2.63
N GLU A 93 14.33 -0.35 -3.17
CA GLU A 93 14.89 0.39 -4.30
C GLU A 93 14.24 0.03 -5.65
N LEU A 94 13.49 -1.08 -5.69
CA LEU A 94 12.73 -1.52 -6.85
C LEU A 94 11.33 -0.89 -6.91
N ILE A 95 10.90 -0.21 -5.84
CA ILE A 95 9.54 0.30 -5.68
C ILE A 95 9.45 1.74 -6.18
N ARG A 96 8.50 1.98 -7.08
CA ARG A 96 8.03 3.31 -7.46
C ARG A 96 6.85 3.69 -6.56
N PHE A 97 7.16 4.39 -5.47
CA PHE A 97 6.16 4.95 -4.56
C PHE A 97 5.34 6.07 -5.21
N ASN A 98 4.21 6.40 -4.60
CA ASN A 98 3.26 7.41 -5.09
C ASN A 98 2.89 7.19 -6.55
N THR A 99 2.76 5.92 -6.96
CA THR A 99 2.49 5.53 -8.35
C THR A 99 1.34 4.55 -8.39
N ARG A 100 0.19 5.00 -8.90
CA ARG A 100 -1.01 4.16 -9.01
C ARG A 100 -1.04 3.47 -10.36
N VAL A 101 -1.24 2.16 -10.37
CA VAL A 101 -1.56 1.41 -11.58
C VAL A 101 -3.05 1.55 -11.87
N GLU A 102 -3.39 2.07 -13.05
CA GLU A 102 -4.77 2.33 -13.46
C GLU A 102 -5.33 1.24 -14.38
N TYR A 103 -4.45 0.53 -15.08
CA TYR A 103 -4.81 -0.53 -16.01
C TYR A 103 -3.68 -1.54 -16.19
N VAL A 104 -4.06 -2.81 -16.28
CA VAL A 104 -3.22 -3.90 -16.75
C VAL A 104 -4.00 -4.66 -17.80
N GLY A 105 -3.39 -4.93 -18.95
CA GLY A 105 -4.01 -5.70 -20.02
C GLY A 105 -2.98 -6.48 -20.82
N MET A 106 -3.41 -7.53 -21.50
CA MET A 106 -2.56 -8.19 -22.48
C MET A 106 -2.45 -7.32 -23.73
N LEU A 107 -1.25 -7.19 -24.28
CA LEU A 107 -1.06 -6.56 -25.57
C LEU A 107 -1.56 -7.54 -26.64
N GLU A 108 -2.70 -7.27 -27.28
CA GLU A 108 -3.21 -8.14 -28.33
C GLU A 108 -2.23 -8.18 -29.51
N GLY A 109 -1.61 -9.33 -29.75
CA GLY A 109 -0.93 -9.61 -31.01
C GLY A 109 -1.97 -9.78 -32.10
N ASN A 110 -1.82 -9.05 -33.21
CA ASN A 110 -2.67 -9.18 -34.39
C ASN A 110 -2.96 -10.66 -34.68
N GLY A 111 -4.23 -11.04 -34.58
CA GLY A 111 -4.63 -12.40 -34.29
C GLY A 111 -4.19 -13.45 -35.31
N VAL A 112 -3.69 -14.57 -34.80
CA VAL A 112 -4.09 -15.92 -35.23
C VAL A 112 -4.05 -16.80 -33.98
N CYS A 113 -5.20 -17.37 -33.62
CA CYS A 113 -5.27 -18.51 -32.74
C CYS A 113 -4.46 -19.67 -33.34
N GLY A 114 -3.33 -20.05 -32.75
CA GLY A 114 -2.64 -21.26 -33.23
C GLY A 114 -1.23 -21.55 -32.72
N ASP A 115 -0.39 -20.55 -32.42
CA ASP A 115 0.98 -20.82 -31.98
C ASP A 115 1.22 -20.33 -30.55
N LEU A 116 1.45 -21.28 -29.64
CA LEU A 116 1.94 -21.11 -28.27
C LEU A 116 3.38 -20.54 -28.20
N GLY A 117 3.75 -19.68 -29.16
CA GLY A 117 5.10 -19.18 -29.36
C GLY A 117 5.24 -17.66 -29.41
N ASN A 118 4.15 -16.89 -29.36
CA ASN A 118 4.24 -15.44 -29.23
C ASN A 118 4.39 -15.07 -27.74
N ASP A 119 5.51 -14.45 -27.39
CA ASP A 119 5.80 -13.91 -26.06
C ASP A 119 4.62 -13.06 -25.58
N LEU A 120 3.87 -13.56 -24.61
CA LEU A 120 2.77 -12.82 -23.99
C LEU A 120 3.36 -11.56 -23.35
N LYS A 121 2.91 -10.39 -23.82
CA LYS A 121 3.30 -9.10 -23.26
C LYS A 121 2.11 -8.47 -22.56
N TRP A 122 2.40 -7.73 -21.49
CA TRP A 122 1.42 -7.04 -20.66
C TRP A 122 1.67 -5.55 -20.73
N VAL A 123 0.64 -4.79 -21.07
CA VAL A 123 0.66 -3.34 -20.98
C VAL A 123 0.19 -2.93 -19.58
N VAL A 124 0.97 -2.07 -18.92
CA VAL A 124 0.66 -1.50 -17.61
C VAL A 124 0.63 0.01 -17.76
N ARG A 125 -0.52 0.62 -17.44
CA ARG A 125 -0.67 2.08 -17.39
C ARG A 125 -0.68 2.52 -15.93
N SER A 126 0.21 3.46 -15.59
CA SER A 126 0.38 3.97 -14.24
C SER A 126 0.53 5.49 -14.22
N GLY A 127 0.05 6.14 -13.17
CA GLY A 127 0.15 7.59 -12.99
C GLY A 127 0.83 7.93 -11.68
N LYS A 128 1.69 8.96 -11.70
CA LYS A 128 2.25 9.54 -10.48
C LYS A 128 1.17 10.31 -9.71
N LEU A 129 1.14 10.10 -8.40
CA LEU A 129 0.38 10.90 -7.46
C LEU A 129 1.31 11.99 -6.93
N ASP A 130 0.80 13.21 -6.84
CA ASP A 130 1.54 14.29 -6.20
C ASP A 130 1.82 13.90 -4.75
N ASP A 131 3.04 14.21 -4.29
CA ASP A 131 3.36 14.05 -2.88
C ASP A 131 2.43 14.98 -2.09
N ASP A 132 1.60 14.39 -1.21
CA ASP A 132 1.07 15.15 -0.09
C ASP A 132 2.30 15.72 0.66
N ILE A 133 2.55 17.03 0.57
CA ILE A 133 3.71 17.66 1.20
C ILE A 133 3.58 17.49 2.72
N ILE A 134 4.27 16.49 3.26
CA ILE A 134 4.44 16.35 4.71
C ILE A 134 5.43 17.44 5.14
N SER A 135 4.93 18.54 5.68
CA SER A 135 5.81 19.49 6.38
C SER A 135 6.41 18.75 7.57
N SER A 136 7.73 18.55 7.55
CA SER A 136 8.44 17.88 8.63
C SER A 136 8.50 18.84 9.82
N GLY A 137 7.55 18.72 10.75
CA GLY A 137 7.66 19.36 12.06
C GLY A 137 8.81 18.70 12.84
N ASN A 138 9.89 19.45 13.08
CA ASN A 138 10.87 19.08 14.11
C ASN A 138 10.17 19.12 15.47
N GLY A 139 9.89 17.95 16.06
CA GLY A 139 9.26 17.84 17.37
C GLY A 139 9.74 16.59 18.11
N ASP A 140 10.27 16.82 19.31
CA ASP A 140 10.77 15.79 20.20
C ASP A 140 9.73 14.71 20.51
N VAL A 141 10.25 13.48 20.63
CA VAL A 141 9.49 12.25 20.77
C VAL A 141 8.85 12.18 22.15
N ASN A 142 7.54 12.40 22.25
CA ASN A 142 6.62 11.83 23.24
C ASN A 142 5.18 12.15 22.80
N ASP A 143 4.33 11.13 22.68
CA ASP A 143 2.87 11.21 22.48
C ASP A 143 2.38 12.43 21.67
N VAL A 144 2.55 12.38 20.35
CA VAL A 144 1.98 13.40 19.44
C VAL A 144 0.93 12.76 18.55
N ASP A 145 -0.29 13.23 18.76
CA ASP A 145 -1.44 13.09 17.88
C ASP A 145 -1.03 13.58 16.48
N TYR A 146 -1.11 12.71 15.49
CA TYR A 146 -0.67 13.00 14.12
C TYR A 146 -1.81 13.70 13.38
N ASP A 147 -2.16 14.92 13.81
CA ASP A 147 -3.10 15.78 13.07
C ASP A 147 -2.35 16.40 11.88
N LEU A 148 -2.46 15.75 10.72
CA LEU A 148 -1.92 16.23 9.45
C LEU A 148 -3.04 16.81 8.60
N SER A 149 -3.24 18.13 8.68
CA SER A 149 -3.97 18.84 7.64
C SER A 149 -3.11 18.94 6.38
N ILE A 150 -3.57 18.31 5.30
CA ILE A 150 -2.95 18.32 3.97
C ILE A 150 -3.84 19.16 3.04
N ASP A 151 -3.31 20.25 2.52
CA ASP A 151 -3.95 21.04 1.46
C ASP A 151 -3.63 20.41 0.09
N ARG A 152 -4.67 20.10 -0.71
CA ARG A 152 -4.54 19.40 -1.99
C ARG A 152 -4.13 20.33 -3.14
N VAL A 153 -3.24 19.83 -3.98
CA VAL A 153 -2.98 20.31 -5.35
C VAL A 153 -3.72 19.38 -6.33
N GLU A 154 -4.26 19.94 -7.41
CA GLU A 154 -5.04 19.21 -8.42
C GLU A 154 -4.19 18.21 -9.22
N ARG A 155 -4.78 17.03 -9.47
CA ARG A 155 -4.24 15.91 -10.27
C ARG A 155 -3.81 16.36 -11.67
N ASN A 156 -2.51 16.49 -11.89
CA ASN A 156 -1.93 16.74 -13.21
C ASN A 156 -0.82 15.74 -13.59
N GLY A 157 -0.83 14.54 -13.01
CA GLY A 157 0.16 13.50 -13.28
C GLY A 157 0.05 12.92 -14.70
N GLU A 158 1.18 12.86 -15.41
CA GLU A 158 1.33 12.16 -16.69
C GLU A 158 1.12 10.65 -16.48
N VAL A 159 0.22 10.05 -17.27
CA VAL A 159 0.02 8.59 -17.28
C VAL A 159 1.05 7.96 -18.22
N VAL A 160 1.87 7.08 -17.66
CA VAL A 160 2.93 6.36 -18.38
C VAL A 160 2.45 4.95 -18.70
N GLU A 161 2.76 4.50 -19.91
CA GLU A 161 2.51 3.13 -20.38
C GLU A 161 3.84 2.39 -20.54
N GLU A 162 3.93 1.22 -19.91
CA GLU A 162 5.10 0.34 -19.98
C GLU A 162 4.66 -1.09 -20.32
N VAL A 163 5.53 -1.81 -21.03
CA VAL A 163 5.28 -3.20 -21.44
C VAL A 163 6.17 -4.16 -20.64
N PHE A 164 5.57 -5.20 -20.09
CA PHE A 164 6.21 -6.19 -19.25
C PHE A 164 6.01 -7.61 -19.81
N ASP A 165 6.99 -8.48 -19.58
CA ASP A 165 6.89 -9.90 -19.92
C ASP A 165 5.93 -10.66 -18.98
N ALA A 166 5.80 -10.18 -17.75
CA ALA A 166 4.93 -10.77 -16.73
C ALA A 166 4.46 -9.69 -15.75
N VAL A 167 3.28 -9.90 -15.17
CA VAL A 167 2.71 -9.04 -14.13
C VAL A 167 2.25 -9.91 -12.96
N VAL A 168 2.59 -9.49 -11.74
CA VAL A 168 2.08 -10.07 -10.50
C VAL A 168 1.26 -9.01 -9.79
N VAL A 169 0.01 -9.32 -9.48
CA VAL A 169 -0.91 -8.38 -8.81
C VAL A 169 -0.95 -8.68 -7.32
N GLY A 170 -0.55 -7.70 -6.52
CA GLY A 170 -0.49 -7.77 -5.06
C GLY A 170 -1.22 -6.61 -4.37
N ASN A 171 -2.37 -6.19 -4.90
CA ASN A 171 -3.11 -5.00 -4.44
C ASN A 171 -4.08 -5.24 -3.26
N GLY A 172 -4.06 -6.43 -2.65
CA GLY A 172 -4.91 -6.75 -1.49
C GLY A 172 -6.42 -6.87 -1.79
N GLN A 173 -7.18 -7.34 -0.81
CA GLN A 173 -8.64 -7.57 -0.94
C GLN A 173 -9.47 -7.08 0.26
N TYR A 174 -8.85 -6.42 1.24
CA TYR A 174 -9.51 -5.98 2.50
C TYR A 174 -9.73 -4.47 2.60
N SER A 175 -9.55 -3.75 1.48
CA SER A 175 -9.63 -2.27 1.44
C SER A 175 -10.97 -1.74 0.93
N TYR A 176 -11.70 -2.53 0.13
CA TYR A 176 -13.02 -2.14 -0.38
C TYR A 176 -14.12 -2.68 0.54
N PRO A 177 -14.90 -1.81 1.20
CA PRO A 177 -15.96 -2.26 2.10
C PRO A 177 -17.13 -2.88 1.31
N GLN A 178 -17.61 -4.03 1.77
CA GLN A 178 -18.86 -4.61 1.27
C GLN A 178 -19.99 -4.25 2.22
N LEU A 179 -20.84 -3.32 1.80
CA LEU A 179 -21.95 -2.84 2.61
C LEU A 179 -23.26 -3.47 2.15
N PRO A 180 -23.93 -4.27 2.99
CA PRO A 180 -25.24 -4.81 2.65
C PRO A 180 -26.28 -3.70 2.61
N SER A 181 -27.22 -3.79 1.67
CA SER A 181 -28.39 -2.90 1.67
C SER A 181 -29.30 -3.25 2.84
N ILE A 182 -29.50 -2.31 3.76
CA ILE A 182 -30.39 -2.47 4.93
C ILE A 182 -31.58 -1.54 4.76
N LYS A 183 -32.80 -2.05 4.91
CA LYS A 183 -34.01 -1.21 4.84
C LYS A 183 -33.97 -0.17 5.96
N GLY A 184 -34.04 1.12 5.60
CA GLY A 184 -34.08 2.23 6.54
C GLY A 184 -32.75 2.96 6.76
N THR A 185 -31.66 2.56 6.09
CA THR A 185 -30.45 3.38 6.00
C THR A 185 -30.57 4.37 4.85
N TYR A 186 -30.06 5.59 5.04
CA TYR A 186 -30.05 6.64 4.01
C TYR A 186 -29.02 6.27 2.92
N ASN A 187 -29.41 6.41 1.65
CA ASN A 187 -28.50 6.41 0.50
C ASN A 187 -28.00 7.84 0.25
#